data_AF-A0A382R703-F1
#
_entry.id   AF-A0A382R703-F1
#
_cell.length_a   1.000
_cell.length_b   1.000
_cell.length_c   1.000
_cell.angle_alpha   90.00
_cell.angle_beta   90.00
_cell.angle_gamma   90.00
#
_symmetry.space_group_name_H-M   'P 1'
#
loop_
_entity.id
_entity.type
_entity.pdbx_description
1 polymer ?
#
loop_
_entity_poly.entity_id
_entity_poly.type
_entity_poly.pdbx_seq_one_letter_code
_entity_poly.pdbx_strand_id
1 'polypeptide(L)' 'MDLPGAISALSESHDLSGEEMQEVVSIVMRGEATPAQIGAFLTALHIKGETVVELVAAARVMRQFAAVVDIESAKV' A
#
# COMPACT_ATOMS: atom_id res chain seq x y z
N MET A 1 7.33 0.66 10.76
CA MET A 1 7.46 -0.75 10.34
C MET A 1 8.21 -0.83 9.02
N ASP A 2 9.02 -1.86 8.83
CA ASP A 2 9.71 -2.12 7.56
C ASP A 2 8.94 -3.13 6.69
N LEU A 3 9.28 -3.20 5.40
CA LEU A 3 8.59 -4.07 4.44
C LEU A 3 8.71 -5.58 4.77
N PRO A 4 9.88 -6.11 5.20
CA PRO A 4 9.97 -7.50 5.65
C PRO A 4 9.10 -7.80 6.87
N GLY A 5 9.09 -6.91 7.88
CA GLY A 5 8.23 -7.07 9.06
C GLY A 5 6.75 -7.09 8.71
N ALA A 6 6.33 -6.25 7.75
CA ALA A 6 4.97 -6.26 7.24
C ALA A 6 4.60 -7.58 6.54
N ILE A 7 5.49 -8.14 5.73
CA ILE A 7 5.27 -9.44 5.07
C ILE A 7 5.11 -10.54 6.12
N SER A 8 5.94 -10.55 7.16
CA SER A 8 5.83 -11.51 8.26
C SER A 8 4.49 -11.38 9.00
N ALA A 9 4.11 -10.16 9.39
CA ALA A 9 2.84 -9.91 10.08
C ALA A 9 1.62 -10.37 9.25
N LEU A 10 1.58 -10.01 7.96
CA LEU A 10 0.51 -10.42 7.06
C LEU A 10 0.44 -11.94 6.87
N SER A 11 1.61 -12.60 6.79
CA SER A 11 1.70 -14.06 6.66
C SER A 11 1.19 -14.79 7.91
N GLU A 12 1.23 -14.13 9.07
CA GLU A 12 0.68 -14.61 10.34
C GLU A 12 -0.80 -14.24 10.53
N SER A 13 -1.46 -13.71 9.48
CA SER A 13 -2.83 -13.21 9.52
C SER A 13 -3.06 -12.04 10.49
N HIS A 14 -2.03 -11.23 10.74
CA HIS A 14 -2.16 -9.98 11.48
C HIS A 14 -2.53 -8.83 10.54
N ASP A 15 -3.52 -8.05 10.93
CA ASP A 15 -3.88 -6.81 10.24
C ASP A 15 -2.85 -5.73 10.53
N LEU A 16 -2.50 -4.97 9.50
CA LEU A 16 -1.68 -3.77 9.67
C LEU A 16 -2.57 -2.59 10.08
N SER A 17 -2.09 -1.80 11.04
CA SER A 17 -2.68 -0.51 11.32
C SER A 17 -2.57 0.42 10.11
N GLY A 18 -3.42 1.45 10.07
CA GLY A 18 -3.37 2.43 8.99
C GLY A 18 -2.04 3.18 8.90
N GLU A 19 -1.29 3.30 10.00
CA GLU A 19 0.04 3.92 10.02
C GLU A 19 1.10 2.99 9.44
N GLU A 20 1.13 1.73 9.89
CA GLU A 20 2.04 0.71 9.35
C GLU A 20 1.83 0.52 7.85
N MET A 21 0.57 0.43 7.42
CA MET A 21 0.26 0.32 6.00
C MET A 21 0.73 1.54 5.19
N GLN A 22 0.63 2.75 5.75
CA GLN A 22 1.12 3.96 5.09
C GLN A 22 2.64 3.94 4.94
N GLU A 23 3.37 3.54 5.98
CA GLU A 23 4.83 3.44 5.94
C GLU A 23 5.27 2.42 4.88
N VAL A 24 4.67 1.23 4.90
CA VAL A 24 5.01 0.12 3.99
C VAL A 24 4.72 0.49 2.54
N VAL A 25 3.54 1.04 2.25
CA VAL A 25 3.19 1.46 0.89
C VAL A 25 4.08 2.64 0.45
N SER A 26 4.50 3.51 1.36
CA SER A 26 5.44 4.59 1.02
C SER A 26 6.79 4.07 0.56
N ILE A 27 7.33 3.02 1.20
CA ILE A 27 8.58 2.36 0.76
C ILE A 27 8.44 1.85 -0.68
N VAL A 28 7.32 1.20 -0.98
CA VAL A 28 7.01 0.71 -2.34
C VAL A 28 6.94 1.88 -3.33
N MET A 29 6.21 2.95 -3.01
CA MET A 29 6.03 4.10 -3.89
C MET A 29 7.31 4.92 -4.10
N ARG A 30 8.25 4.90 -3.15
CA ARG A 30 9.59 5.52 -3.29
C ARG A 30 10.55 4.71 -4.16
N GLY A 31 10.18 3.48 -4.54
CA GLY A 31 11.05 2.58 -5.29
C GLY A 31 12.15 1.94 -4.43
N GLU A 32 11.98 1.93 -3.12
CA GLU A 32 12.94 1.37 -2.15
C GLU A 32 12.73 -0.15 -1.93
N ALA A 33 11.69 -0.72 -2.54
CA ALA A 33 11.34 -2.13 -2.46
C ALA A 33 11.80 -2.90 -3.71
N THR A 34 12.33 -4.11 -3.53
CA THR A 34 12.62 -5.01 -4.65
C THR A 34 11.33 -5.60 -5.24
N PRO A 35 11.31 -6.00 -6.52
CA PRO A 35 10.15 -6.66 -7.12
C PRO A 35 9.67 -7.90 -6.35
N ALA A 36 10.62 -8.66 -5.78
CA ALA A 36 10.32 -9.83 -4.96
C ALA A 36 9.58 -9.46 -3.67
N GLN A 37 10.00 -8.39 -2.99
CA GLN A 37 9.33 -7.92 -1.78
C GLN A 37 7.93 -7.37 -2.08
N ILE A 38 7.76 -6.64 -3.18
CA ILE A 38 6.43 -6.16 -3.62
C ILE A 38 5.50 -7.35 -3.89
N GLY A 39 5.97 -8.35 -4.64
CA GLY A 39 5.20 -9.56 -4.91
C GLY A 39 4.82 -10.33 -3.65
N ALA A 40 5.77 -10.50 -2.71
CA ALA A 40 5.52 -11.16 -1.44
C ALA A 40 4.50 -10.40 -0.58
N PHE A 41 4.63 -9.08 -0.47
CA PHE A 41 3.70 -8.22 0.25
C PHE A 41 2.27 -8.31 -0.31
N LEU A 42 2.10 -8.15 -1.62
CA LEU A 42 0.78 -8.24 -2.26
C LEU A 42 0.16 -9.63 -2.13
N THR A 43 0.98 -10.68 -2.22
CA THR A 43 0.50 -12.07 -2.07
C THR A 43 0.08 -12.34 -0.62
N ALA A 44 0.87 -11.93 0.36
CA ALA A 44 0.54 -12.09 1.78
C ALA A 44 -0.74 -11.32 2.14
N LEU A 45 -0.90 -10.10 1.64
CA LEU A 45 -2.10 -9.28 1.83
C LEU A 45 -3.34 -9.96 1.23
N HIS A 46 -3.23 -10.51 0.00
CA HIS A 46 -4.31 -11.25 -0.65
C HIS A 46 -4.71 -12.52 0.11
N ILE A 47 -3.72 -13.30 0.57
CA ILE A 47 -3.94 -14.55 1.31
C ILE A 47 -4.61 -14.27 2.68
N LYS A 48 -4.15 -13.25 3.39
CA LYS A 48 -4.79 -12.80 4.65
C LYS A 48 -6.23 -12.35 4.42
N GLY A 49 -6.46 -11.65 3.32
CA GLY A 49 -7.68 -10.89 3.07
C GLY A 49 -7.51 -9.44 3.53
N GLU A 50 -7.61 -8.50 2.59
CA GLU A 50 -7.39 -7.08 2.84
C GLU A 50 -8.52 -6.48 3.66
N THR A 51 -8.18 -5.63 4.63
CA THR A 51 -9.17 -4.85 5.38
C THR A 51 -9.43 -3.50 4.72
N VAL A 52 -10.58 -2.89 5.03
CA VAL A 52 -10.92 -1.53 4.58
C VAL A 52 -9.89 -0.50 5.06
N VAL A 53 -9.36 -0.67 6.27
CA VAL A 53 -8.35 0.23 6.84
C VAL A 53 -7.06 0.19 6.02
N GLU A 54 -6.58 -1.02 5.70
CA GLU A 54 -5.38 -1.23 4.89
C GLU A 54 -5.56 -0.67 3.46
N LEU A 55 -6.69 -0.96 2.82
CA LEU A 55 -6.98 -0.47 1.46
C LEU A 55 -7.07 1.06 1.40
N VAL A 56 -7.75 1.68 2.37
CA VAL A 56 -7.87 3.15 2.43
C VAL A 56 -6.52 3.80 2.70
N ALA A 57 -5.72 3.24 3.61
CA ALA A 57 -4.36 3.72 3.90
C ALA A 57 -3.47 3.63 2.65
N ALA A 58 -3.47 2.49 1.96
CA ALA A 58 -2.71 2.29 0.73
C ALA A 58 -3.14 3.28 -0.37
N ALA A 59 -4.44 3.40 -0.63
CA ALA A 59 -4.97 4.30 -1.65
C ALA A 59 -4.62 5.77 -1.37
N ARG A 60 -4.62 6.19 -0.09
CA ARG A 60 -4.21 7.54 0.30
C ARG A 60 -2.74 7.81 -0.01
N VAL A 61 -1.85 6.85 0.25
CA VAL A 61 -0.43 7.00 -0.11
C VAL A 61 -0.27 7.03 -1.62
N MET A 62 -0.84 6.06 -2.34
CA MET A 62 -0.74 6.00 -3.80
C MET A 62 -1.21 7.30 -4.46
N ARG A 63 -2.31 7.89 -3.96
CA ARG A 63 -2.83 9.18 -4.44
C ARG A 63 -1.90 10.36 -4.17
N GLN A 64 -1.13 10.35 -3.07
CA GLN A 64 -0.15 11.40 -2.78
C GLN A 64 1.05 11.37 -3.75
N PHE A 65 1.39 10.19 -4.26
CA PHE A 65 2.47 10.00 -5.24
C PHE A 65 2.00 10.13 -6.69
N ALA A 66 0.69 10.13 -6.94
CA ALA A 66 0.14 10.24 -8.27
C ALA A 66 0.28 11.66 -8.84
N ALA A 67 0.54 11.77 -10.14
CA ALA A 67 0.47 13.04 -10.85
C ALA A 67 -0.98 13.54 -10.90
N VAL A 68 -1.19 14.82 -10.57
CA VAL A 68 -2.50 15.45 -10.67
C VAL A 68 -2.80 15.76 -12.13
N VAL A 69 -3.97 15.29 -12.59
CA VAL A 69 -4.50 15.63 -13.91
C VAL A 69 -5.58 16.69 -13.70
N ASP A 70 -5.29 17.92 -14.12
CA ASP A 70 -6.27 19.01 -14.12
C ASP A 70 -7.12 18.92 -15.39
N ILE A 71 -8.45 18.96 -15.24
CA ILE A 71 -9.38 18.86 -16.35
C ILE A 71 -10.31 20.07 -16.28
N GLU A 72 -10.17 20.99 -17.23
CA GLU A 72 -11.16 22.04 -17.43
C GLU A 72 -12.44 21.42 -17.97
N SER A 73 -13.46 21.29 -17.12
CA SER A 73 -14.79 20.87 -17.57
C SER A 73 -15.37 21.98 -18.45
N ALA A 74 -15.35 21.79 -19.77
CA ALA A 74 -16.19 22.58 -20.67
C ALA A 74 -17.64 22.31 -20.28
N LYS A 75 -18.31 23.33 -19.71
CA LYS A 75 -19.75 23.28 -19.47
C LYS A 75 -20.44 23.03 -20.82
N VAL A 76 -21.02 21.85 -20.97
CA VAL A 76 -21.98 21.52 -22.04
C VAL A 76 -23.28 22.26 -21.77
#